data_AF-A0A7V2SB44-F1
#
_entry.id   AF-A0A7V2SB44-F1
#
_cell.length_a   1.000
_cell.length_b   1.000
_cell.length_c   1.000
_cell.angle_alpha   90.00
_cell.angle_beta   90.00
_cell.angle_gamma   90.00
#
_symmetry.space_group_name_H-M   'P 1'
#
loop_
_entity.id
_entity.type
_entity.pdbx_description
1 polymer ?
#
loop_
_entity_poly.entity_id
_entity_poly.type
_entity_poly.pdbx_seq_one_letter_code
_entity_poly.pdbx_strand_id
1 'polypeptide(L)'
;MKSNEIIDVSKQWIESVIIAHNFCPFARKVFQENSIYYEVIADTDTITLLTRLMELIDYLKSHEELETAFLILGNNFDCFHQFLDLVDLSNDLLREQGEEGQFQLAHFHPDYRFDGLAETDAANYTNRSPYPMLHI
;
A
#
# COMPACT_ATOMS: atom_id res chain seq x y z
N MET A 1 -2.83 -10.69 -14.63
CA MET A 1 -1.56 -10.06 -15.08
C MET A 1 -0.40 -10.76 -14.38
N LYS A 2 0.84 -10.76 -14.89
CA LYS A 2 1.96 -11.38 -14.15
C LYS A 2 2.37 -10.47 -12.98
N SER A 3 2.75 -11.02 -11.83
CA SER A 3 3.14 -10.24 -10.65
C SER A 3 4.23 -9.20 -10.95
N ASN A 4 5.21 -9.54 -11.79
CA ASN A 4 6.26 -8.59 -12.18
C ASN A 4 5.72 -7.37 -12.94
N GLU A 5 4.71 -7.55 -13.80
CA GLU A 5 4.11 -6.44 -14.54
C GLU A 5 3.37 -5.47 -13.59
N ILE A 6 2.68 -6.01 -12.57
CA ILE A 6 2.00 -5.22 -11.53
C ILE A 6 3.02 -4.40 -10.72
N ILE A 7 4.14 -5.03 -10.35
CA ILE A 7 5.22 -4.37 -9.61
C ILE A 7 5.84 -3.26 -10.46
N ASP A 8 6.14 -3.50 -11.73
CA ASP A 8 6.75 -2.51 -12.61
C ASP A 8 5.84 -1.30 -12.81
N VAL A 9 4.52 -1.51 -13.00
CA VAL A 9 3.53 -0.43 -13.06
C VAL A 9 3.48 0.36 -11.75
N SER A 10 3.52 -0.33 -10.60
CA SER A 10 3.51 0.32 -9.28
C SER A 10 4.77 1.16 -9.04
N LYS A 11 5.95 0.66 -9.44
CA LYS A 11 7.21 1.41 -9.38
C LYS A 11 7.18 2.65 -10.25
N GLN A 12 6.68 2.53 -11.49
CA GLN A 12 6.52 3.69 -12.38
C GLN A 12 5.58 4.74 -11.79
N TRP A 13 4.49 4.31 -11.13
CA TRP A 13 3.60 5.21 -10.42
C TRP A 13 4.29 5.90 -9.23
N ILE A 14 5.04 5.17 -8.40
CA ILE A 14 5.81 5.78 -7.29
C ILE A 14 6.75 6.86 -7.83
N GLU A 15 7.49 6.58 -8.91
CA GLU A 15 8.42 7.53 -9.50
C GLU A 15 7.71 8.75 -10.11
N SER A 16 6.71 8.52 -10.96
CA SER A 16 6.05 9.56 -11.75
C SER A 16 4.99 10.36 -10.99
N VAL A 17 4.46 9.82 -9.89
CA VAL A 17 3.41 10.48 -9.10
C VAL A 17 3.95 10.86 -7.72
N ILE A 18 4.30 9.88 -6.88
CA ILE A 18 4.67 10.13 -5.48
C ILE A 18 5.95 10.98 -5.39
N ILE A 19 7.00 10.60 -6.14
CA ILE A 19 8.30 11.26 -6.11
C ILE A 19 8.28 12.56 -6.92
N ALA A 20 7.69 12.55 -8.12
CA ALA A 20 7.65 13.72 -8.99
C ALA A 20 6.83 14.88 -8.40
N HIS A 21 5.71 14.58 -7.73
CA HIS A 21 4.87 15.58 -7.07
C HIS A 21 5.20 15.81 -5.60
N ASN A 22 6.24 15.14 -5.08
CA ASN A 22 6.73 15.31 -3.71
C ASN A 22 5.64 15.06 -2.64
N PHE A 23 4.80 14.04 -2.85
CA PHE A 23 3.76 13.65 -1.90
C PHE A 23 4.34 12.97 -0.65
N CYS A 24 5.49 12.31 -0.79
CA CYS A 24 6.26 11.80 0.33
C CYS A 24 7.71 12.28 0.22
N PRO A 25 8.24 13.03 1.21
CA PRO A 25 9.62 13.52 1.18
C PRO A 25 10.66 12.40 1.31
N PHE A 26 10.28 11.24 1.82
CA PHE A 26 11.16 10.10 2.05
C PHE A 26 11.24 9.14 0.86
N ALA A 27 10.19 9.08 0.03
CA ALA A 27 10.03 8.08 -1.02
C ALA A 27 11.21 8.03 -2.00
N ARG A 28 11.81 9.18 -2.35
CA ARG A 28 12.92 9.22 -3.32
C ARG A 28 14.13 8.42 -2.86
N LYS A 29 14.53 8.57 -1.59
CA LYS A 29 15.71 7.91 -1.03
C LYS A 29 15.49 6.39 -1.05
N VAL A 30 14.39 5.95 -0.43
CA VAL A 30 14.03 4.54 -0.28
C VAL A 30 13.89 3.85 -1.64
N PHE A 31 13.27 4.53 -2.62
CA PHE A 31 13.13 4.00 -3.97
C PHE A 31 14.48 3.83 -4.69
N GLN A 32 15.38 4.81 -4.58
CA GLN A 32 16.71 4.76 -5.22
C GLN A 32 17.63 3.72 -4.58
N GLU A 33 17.50 3.49 -3.28
CA GLU A 33 18.25 2.50 -2.51
C GLU A 33 17.73 1.06 -2.73
N ASN A 34 16.59 0.90 -3.44
CA ASN A 34 15.89 -0.37 -3.60
C ASN A 34 15.49 -1.03 -2.27
N SER A 35 15.21 -0.23 -1.24
CA SER A 35 14.80 -0.69 0.10
C SER A 35 13.28 -0.76 0.25
N ILE A 36 12.56 -0.98 -0.84
CA ILE A 36 11.11 -1.20 -0.87
C ILE A 36 10.86 -2.65 -1.28
N TYR A 37 10.17 -3.40 -0.42
CA TYR A 37 9.66 -4.72 -0.78
C TYR A 37 8.30 -4.62 -1.45
N TYR A 38 8.04 -5.48 -2.44
CA TYR A 38 6.78 -5.50 -3.17
C TYR A 38 6.24 -6.93 -3.19
N GLU A 39 5.04 -7.11 -2.65
CA GLU A 39 4.31 -8.37 -2.71
C GLU A 39 3.02 -8.17 -3.51
N VAL A 40 2.77 -9.03 -4.49
CA VAL A 40 1.52 -9.02 -5.25
C VAL A 40 0.67 -10.19 -4.80
N ILE A 41 -0.54 -9.90 -4.35
CA ILE A 41 -1.53 -10.89 -3.98
C ILE A 41 -2.70 -10.81 -4.97
N ALA A 42 -3.06 -11.96 -5.52
CA ALA A 42 -4.22 -12.12 -6.39
C ALA A 42 -5.23 -13.07 -5.76
N ASP A 43 -6.52 -12.82 -6.01
CA ASP A 43 -7.65 -13.73 -5.75
C ASP A 43 -7.65 -14.35 -4.34
N THR A 44 -7.95 -13.55 -3.31
CA THR A 44 -7.89 -13.98 -1.91
C THR A 44 -8.95 -13.29 -1.05
N ASP A 45 -9.19 -13.82 0.15
CA ASP A 45 -10.11 -13.26 1.13
C ASP A 45 -9.41 -12.33 2.14
N THR A 46 -10.21 -11.58 2.89
CA THR A 46 -9.73 -10.61 3.88
C THR A 46 -8.85 -11.23 4.97
N ILE A 47 -9.19 -12.42 5.48
CA ILE A 47 -8.44 -13.05 6.57
C ILE A 47 -7.04 -13.44 6.08
N THR A 48 -6.96 -13.98 4.87
CA THR A 48 -5.68 -14.29 4.23
C THR A 48 -4.84 -13.03 4.05
N LEU A 49 -5.42 -11.91 3.59
CA LEU A 49 -4.69 -10.63 3.46
C LEU A 49 -4.15 -10.10 4.79
N LEU A 50 -4.96 -10.13 5.84
CA LEU A 50 -4.55 -9.72 7.18
C LEU A 50 -3.39 -10.60 7.71
N THR A 51 -3.42 -11.89 7.40
CA THR A 51 -2.32 -12.81 7.74
C THR A 51 -1.05 -12.43 6.97
N ARG A 52 -1.16 -12.18 5.66
CA ARG A 52 -0.02 -11.76 4.82
C ARG A 52 0.55 -10.41 5.25
N LEU A 53 -0.28 -9.49 5.70
CA LEU A 53 0.16 -8.20 6.27
C LEU A 53 1.07 -8.41 7.49
N MET A 54 0.71 -9.31 8.40
CA MET A 54 1.53 -9.60 9.57
C MET A 54 2.83 -10.32 9.21
N GLU A 55 2.76 -11.30 8.31
CA GLU A 55 3.96 -11.96 7.80
C GLU A 55 4.91 -10.97 7.11
N LEU A 56 4.37 -9.95 6.43
CA LEU A 56 5.15 -8.90 5.81
C LEU A 56 5.84 -7.99 6.85
N ILE A 57 5.18 -7.68 7.96
CA ILE A 57 5.77 -6.93 9.08
C ILE A 57 6.91 -7.73 9.71
N ASP A 58 6.70 -9.02 9.98
CA ASP A 58 7.75 -9.89 10.51
C ASP A 58 8.93 -10.01 9.52
N TYR A 59 8.64 -10.00 8.22
CA TYR A 59 9.65 -9.97 7.18
C TYR A 59 10.47 -8.67 7.23
N LEU A 60 9.83 -7.50 7.30
CA LEU A 60 10.53 -6.22 7.44
C LEU A 60 11.41 -6.16 8.70
N LYS A 61 10.93 -6.65 9.84
CA LYS A 61 11.72 -6.68 11.08
C LYS A 61 12.97 -7.54 11.00
N SER A 62 12.98 -8.55 10.13
CA SER A 62 14.12 -9.46 9.95
C SER A 62 15.08 -9.04 8.83
N HIS A 63 14.75 -7.99 8.07
CA HIS A 63 15.51 -7.52 6.91
C HIS A 63 15.77 -6.01 7.04
N GLU A 64 16.82 -5.65 7.77
CA GLU A 64 17.19 -4.24 8.04
C GLU A 64 17.54 -3.44 6.78
N GLU A 65 17.80 -4.10 5.65
CA GLU A 65 18.01 -3.45 4.35
C GLU A 65 16.72 -2.93 3.72
N LEU A 66 15.56 -3.36 4.21
CA LEU A 66 14.24 -2.93 3.76
C LEU A 66 13.68 -1.91 4.74
N GLU A 67 13.23 -0.77 4.20
CA GLU A 67 12.68 0.31 5.00
C GLU A 67 11.15 0.28 5.00
N THR A 68 10.54 -0.18 3.90
CA THR A 68 9.08 -0.23 3.74
C THR A 68 8.64 -1.34 2.80
N ALA A 69 7.36 -1.69 2.81
CA ALA A 69 6.81 -2.67 1.90
C ALA A 69 5.41 -2.32 1.37
N PHE A 70 5.14 -2.70 0.12
CA PHE A 70 3.83 -2.64 -0.49
C PHE A 70 3.21 -4.03 -0.63
N LEU A 71 1.98 -4.17 -0.16
CA LEU A 71 1.09 -5.28 -0.43
C LEU A 71 0.09 -4.85 -1.52
N ILE A 72 0.29 -5.34 -2.75
CA ILE A 72 -0.44 -4.91 -3.95
C ILE A 72 -1.53 -5.93 -4.30
N LEU A 73 -2.78 -5.49 -4.34
CA LEU A 73 -3.96 -6.33 -4.57
C LEU A 73 -4.28 -6.35 -6.06
N GLY A 74 -3.71 -7.30 -6.79
CA GLY A 74 -3.69 -7.28 -8.26
C GLY A 74 -5.04 -7.56 -8.95
N ASN A 75 -5.94 -8.29 -8.29
CA ASN A 75 -7.25 -8.71 -8.81
C ASN A 75 -8.37 -8.67 -7.74
N ASN A 76 -8.19 -7.96 -6.63
CA ASN A 76 -9.17 -7.91 -5.54
C ASN A 76 -9.40 -6.49 -5.05
N PHE A 77 -10.52 -6.27 -4.36
CA PHE A 77 -10.87 -5.02 -3.69
C PHE A 77 -11.05 -3.83 -4.63
N ASP A 78 -11.53 -4.04 -5.86
CA ASP A 78 -11.90 -2.96 -6.79
C ASP A 78 -13.03 -2.06 -6.22
N CYS A 79 -13.84 -2.59 -5.31
CA CYS A 79 -14.84 -1.80 -4.59
C CYS A 79 -14.19 -1.02 -3.46
N PHE A 80 -14.08 0.31 -3.64
CA PHE A 80 -13.42 1.19 -2.66
C PHE A 80 -13.94 1.05 -1.23
N HIS A 81 -15.25 0.84 -1.02
CA HIS A 81 -15.80 0.67 0.33
C HIS A 81 -15.32 -0.62 1.00
N GLN A 82 -15.25 -1.74 0.25
CA GLN A 82 -14.70 -2.99 0.78
C GLN A 82 -13.21 -2.88 1.08
N PHE A 83 -12.49 -2.07 0.28
CA PHE A 83 -11.09 -1.76 0.55
C PHE A 83 -10.94 -0.94 1.84
N LEU A 84 -11.81 0.03 2.11
CA LEU A 84 -11.79 0.77 3.36
C LEU A 84 -12.07 -0.14 4.56
N ASP A 85 -13.01 -1.09 4.45
CA ASP A 85 -13.24 -2.09 5.50
C ASP A 85 -11.97 -2.92 5.79
N LEU A 86 -11.20 -3.29 4.75
CA LEU A 86 -9.91 -3.96 4.91
C LEU A 86 -8.87 -3.07 5.61
N VAL A 87 -8.83 -1.78 5.28
CA VAL A 87 -7.92 -0.81 5.90
C VAL A 87 -8.22 -0.65 7.39
N ASP A 88 -9.49 -0.57 7.76
CA ASP A 88 -9.91 -0.48 9.17
C ASP A 88 -9.49 -1.74 9.94
N LEU A 89 -9.78 -2.93 9.40
CA LEU A 89 -9.35 -4.20 9.99
C LEU A 89 -7.82 -4.32 10.10
N SER A 90 -7.09 -3.81 9.12
CA SER A 90 -5.63 -3.82 9.11
C SER A 90 -5.06 -2.93 10.22
N ASN A 91 -5.62 -1.73 10.42
CA ASN A 91 -5.23 -0.85 11.52
C ASN A 91 -5.55 -1.45 12.89
N ASP A 92 -6.72 -2.07 13.05
CA ASP A 92 -7.08 -2.74 14.30
C ASP A 92 -6.14 -3.90 14.60
N LEU A 93 -5.77 -4.69 13.58
CA LEU A 93 -4.80 -5.77 13.75
C LEU A 93 -3.42 -5.27 14.18
N LEU A 94 -2.91 -4.19 13.57
CA LEU A 94 -1.65 -3.57 13.99
C LEU A 94 -1.66 -3.16 15.46
N ARG A 95 -2.78 -2.60 15.92
CA ARG A 95 -2.97 -2.23 17.34
C ARG A 95 -2.99 -3.46 18.24
N GLU A 96 -3.76 -4.49 17.87
CA GLU A 96 -3.89 -5.72 18.65
C GLU A 96 -2.56 -6.46 18.80
N GLN A 97 -1.72 -6.44 17.76
CA GLN A 97 -0.38 -7.07 17.79
C GLN A 97 0.70 -6.18 18.42
N GLY A 98 0.37 -4.94 18.81
CA GLY A 98 1.33 -4.02 19.42
C GLY A 98 2.33 -3.41 18.43
N GLU A 99 2.00 -3.43 17.14
CA GLU A 99 2.79 -2.84 16.06
C GLU A 99 2.45 -1.35 15.84
N GLU A 100 1.30 -0.90 16.34
CA GLU A 100 0.88 0.52 16.30
C GLU A 100 1.95 1.40 16.99
N GLY A 101 2.56 2.29 16.21
CA GLY A 101 3.62 3.20 16.65
C GLY A 101 5.04 2.80 16.22
N GLN A 102 5.26 1.54 15.84
CA GLN A 102 6.47 1.11 15.14
C GLN A 102 6.26 1.14 13.63
N PHE A 103 5.13 0.61 13.18
CA PHE A 103 4.70 0.62 11.78
C PHE A 103 3.50 1.55 11.59
N GLN A 104 3.41 2.15 10.40
CA GLN A 104 2.31 3.02 10.00
C GLN A 104 1.70 2.50 8.71
N LEU A 105 0.39 2.27 8.72
CA LEU A 105 -0.34 1.84 7.53
C LEU A 105 -0.74 3.05 6.69
N ALA A 106 -0.18 3.14 5.49
CA ALA A 106 -0.71 3.96 4.41
C ALA A 106 -1.49 3.08 3.41
N HIS A 107 -2.43 3.68 2.68
CA HIS A 107 -3.30 2.95 1.76
C HIS A 107 -3.60 3.79 0.51
N PHE A 108 -3.68 3.10 -0.62
CA PHE A 108 -3.92 3.69 -1.93
C PHE A 108 -4.90 2.84 -2.72
N HIS A 109 -5.73 3.49 -3.54
CA HIS A 109 -6.76 2.82 -4.33
C HIS A 109 -7.02 3.54 -5.67
N PRO A 110 -7.31 2.85 -6.78
CA PRO A 110 -7.63 3.52 -8.06
C PRO A 110 -8.76 4.54 -7.94
N ASP A 111 -9.81 4.16 -7.24
CA ASP A 111 -10.98 5.00 -6.96
C ASP A 111 -10.89 5.79 -5.65
N TYR A 112 -9.68 6.05 -5.14
CA TYR A 112 -9.54 6.78 -3.88
C TYR A 112 -10.31 8.10 -3.92
N ARG A 113 -11.09 8.34 -2.87
CA ARG A 113 -11.84 9.57 -2.66
C ARG A 113 -11.83 9.92 -1.18
N PHE A 114 -11.30 11.09 -0.84
CA PHE A 114 -11.39 11.59 0.53
C PHE A 114 -12.84 11.92 0.89
N ASP A 115 -13.17 11.72 2.16
CA ASP A 115 -14.51 12.04 2.66
C ASP A 115 -14.85 13.52 2.45
N GLY A 116 -16.09 13.77 2.04
CA GLY A 116 -16.58 15.11 1.72
C GLY A 116 -16.04 15.76 0.44
N LEU A 117 -15.11 15.13 -0.30
CA LEU A 117 -14.59 15.68 -1.57
C LEU A 117 -15.34 15.14 -2.80
N ALA A 118 -15.36 15.98 -3.85
CA ALA A 118 -15.83 15.55 -5.16
C ALA A 118 -14.87 14.52 -5.76
N GLU A 119 -15.37 13.62 -6.61
CA GLU A 119 -14.54 12.61 -7.28
C GLU A 119 -13.42 13.22 -8.14
N THR A 120 -13.66 14.38 -8.74
CA THR A 120 -12.70 15.10 -9.58
C THR A 120 -11.75 16.01 -8.79
N ASP A 121 -11.84 16.04 -7.46
CA ASP A 121 -10.97 16.85 -6.63
C ASP A 121 -9.50 16.41 -6.78
N ALA A 122 -8.61 17.39 -6.96
CA ALA A 122 -7.19 17.15 -7.14
C ALA A 122 -6.55 16.44 -5.94
N ALA A 123 -7.07 16.66 -4.72
CA ALA A 123 -6.57 16.03 -3.51
C ALA A 123 -6.67 14.50 -3.59
N ASN A 124 -7.71 13.94 -4.20
CA ASN A 124 -7.86 12.48 -4.31
C ASN A 124 -6.67 11.82 -5.00
N TYR A 125 -6.03 12.52 -5.95
CA TYR A 125 -4.89 11.99 -6.71
C TYR A 125 -3.62 11.80 -5.88
N THR A 126 -3.57 12.31 -4.64
CA THR A 126 -2.45 12.00 -3.72
C THR A 126 -2.46 10.53 -3.30
N ASN A 127 -3.64 9.91 -3.25
CA ASN A 127 -3.84 8.54 -2.79
C ASN A 127 -4.40 7.60 -3.88
N ARG A 128 -4.54 8.10 -5.11
CA ARG A 128 -4.87 7.26 -6.27
C ARG A 128 -3.65 6.51 -6.76
N SER A 129 -3.80 5.21 -6.89
CA SER A 129 -2.77 4.27 -7.36
C SER A 129 -3.32 3.42 -8.52
N PRO A 130 -2.44 2.71 -9.26
CA PRO A 130 -2.87 1.81 -10.33
C PRO A 130 -3.63 0.57 -9.82
N TYR A 131 -3.38 0.17 -8.57
CA TYR A 131 -3.98 -0.98 -7.90
C TYR A 131 -4.30 -0.64 -6.45
N PRO A 132 -5.31 -1.27 -5.83
CA PRO A 132 -5.49 -1.22 -4.39
C PRO A 132 -4.23 -1.75 -3.70
N MET A 133 -3.71 -1.01 -2.72
CA MET A 133 -2.48 -1.40 -2.03
C MET A 133 -2.41 -0.86 -0.61
N LEU A 134 -1.81 -1.69 0.25
CA LEU A 134 -1.40 -1.32 1.60
C LEU A 134 0.11 -1.06 1.59
N HIS A 135 0.54 -0.06 2.35
CA HIS A 135 1.94 0.33 2.51
C HIS A 135 2.28 0.40 3.99
N ILE A 136 3.36 -0.28 4.37
CA ILE A 136 3.87 -0.41 5.75
C ILE A 136 5.33 0.04 5.80
#